data_AF-K8XTA9-F1
#
_entry.id   AF-K8XTA9-F1
#
_cell.length_a   1.000
_cell.length_b   1.000
_cell.length_c   1.000
_cell.angle_alpha   90.00
_cell.angle_beta   90.00
_cell.angle_gamma   90.00
#
_symmetry.space_group_name_H-M   'P 1'
#
loop_
_entity.id
_entity.type
_entity.pdbx_description
1 polymer ?
#
loop_
_entity_poly.entity_id
_entity_poly.type
_entity_poly.pdbx_seq_one_letter_code
_entity_poly.pdbx_strand_id
1 'polypeptide(L)'
;MPADVVTEFLRRGALARALAMAGTMERVLALVVEHTSARTQFGRAVGKFQAVQAMVADIAAEGALARAAANAAVSIAEEHGFGSSEAGFAVAAAKSCADHAASVVVRNAHQCLGAIGFTREHELHRHTNSLLAWRSEYGSVRYWDEALVAAAAGERGLWPLIAG
;
A
#
# COMPACT_ATOMS: atom_id res chain seq x y z
N MET A 1 2.01 23.31 -20.37
CA MET A 1 2.74 22.03 -20.46
C MET A 1 1.88 21.05 -21.25
N PRO A 2 2.47 20.24 -22.14
CA PRO A 2 1.74 19.18 -22.84
C PRO A 2 1.03 18.23 -21.86
N ALA A 3 -0.19 17.79 -22.17
CA ALA A 3 -1.04 17.01 -21.25
C ALA A 3 -0.51 15.58 -20.98
N ASP A 4 0.22 15.03 -21.94
CA ASP A 4 0.99 13.78 -21.86
C ASP A 4 2.10 13.87 -20.80
N VAL A 5 2.84 14.98 -20.74
CA VAL A 5 3.91 15.18 -19.75
C VAL A 5 3.37 15.20 -18.32
N VAL A 6 2.23 15.85 -18.09
CA VAL A 6 1.58 15.88 -16.76
C VAL A 6 1.09 14.50 -16.35
N THR A 7 0.48 13.77 -17.29
CA THR A 7 -0.03 12.41 -17.05
C THR A 7 1.11 11.46 -16.69
N GLU A 8 2.21 11.52 -17.44
CA GLU A 8 3.38 10.70 -17.18
C GLU A 8 4.04 11.05 -15.82
N PHE A 9 4.14 12.34 -15.47
CA PHE A 9 4.63 12.77 -14.16
C PHE A 9 3.79 12.18 -13.01
N LEU A 10 2.46 12.25 -13.12
CA LEU A 10 1.56 11.68 -12.12
C LEU A 10 1.74 10.17 -12.00
N ARG A 11 1.84 9.44 -13.11
CA ARG A 11 2.03 7.99 -13.10
C ARG A 11 3.36 7.59 -12.46
N ARG A 12 4.45 8.26 -12.81
CA ARG A 12 5.78 8.01 -12.22
C ARG A 12 5.78 8.29 -10.71
N GLY A 13 5.20 9.42 -10.29
CA GLY A 13 5.11 9.78 -8.88
C GLY A 13 4.21 8.81 -8.08
N ALA A 14 3.08 8.39 -8.64
CA ALA A 14 2.19 7.41 -8.02
C ALA A 14 2.86 6.05 -7.86
N LEU A 15 3.57 5.56 -8.88
CA LEU A 15 4.33 4.30 -8.77
C LEU A 15 5.43 4.39 -7.72
N ALA A 16 6.18 5.49 -7.68
CA ALA A 16 7.20 5.72 -6.67
C ALA A 16 6.60 5.72 -5.25
N ARG A 17 5.42 6.32 -5.05
CA ARG A 17 4.69 6.27 -3.78
C ARG A 17 4.19 4.87 -3.44
N ALA A 18 3.63 4.12 -4.39
CA ALA A 18 3.20 2.75 -4.15
C ALA A 18 4.37 1.86 -3.67
N LEU A 19 5.54 1.97 -4.29
CA LEU A 19 6.75 1.25 -3.87
C LEU A 19 7.22 1.66 -2.47
N ALA A 20 7.28 2.97 -2.17
CA ALA A 20 7.68 3.48 -0.86
C ALA A 20 6.71 3.06 0.25
N MET A 21 5.41 3.06 -0.05
CA MET A 21 4.35 2.61 0.84
C MET A 21 4.48 1.11 1.13
N ALA A 22 4.66 0.27 0.11
CA ALA A 22 4.90 -1.17 0.30
C ALA A 22 6.16 -1.44 1.16
N GLY A 23 7.26 -0.71 0.93
CA GLY A 23 8.46 -0.70 1.77
C GLY A 23 8.16 -0.39 3.23
N THR A 24 7.37 0.66 3.44
CA THR A 24 7.02 1.13 4.77
C THR A 24 6.10 0.16 5.50
N MET A 25 5.17 -0.49 4.80
CA MET A 25 4.28 -1.51 5.37
C MET A 25 5.06 -2.74 5.86
N GLU A 26 6.09 -3.17 5.13
CA GLU A 26 6.98 -4.25 5.60
C GLU A 26 7.72 -3.86 6.89
N ARG A 27 8.20 -2.62 6.98
CA ARG A 27 8.82 -2.14 8.23
C ARG A 27 7.82 -2.11 9.38
N VAL A 28 6.59 -1.66 9.14
CA VAL A 28 5.51 -1.67 10.13
C VAL A 28 5.21 -3.09 10.59
N LEU A 29 5.10 -4.06 9.68
CA LEU A 29 4.89 -5.46 10.03
C LEU A 29 6.02 -5.99 10.92
N ALA A 30 7.28 -5.72 10.58
CA ALA A 30 8.43 -6.14 11.37
C ALA A 30 8.36 -5.60 12.81
N LEU A 31 8.06 -4.30 12.97
CA LEU A 31 7.89 -3.67 14.28
C LEU A 31 6.76 -4.30 15.09
N VAL A 32 5.63 -4.60 14.45
CA VAL A 32 4.48 -5.24 15.08
C VAL A 32 4.83 -6.67 15.53
N VAL A 33 5.48 -7.46 14.68
CA VAL A 33 5.90 -8.82 15.02
C VAL A 33 6.89 -8.81 16.18
N GLU A 34 7.87 -7.91 16.14
CA GLU A 34 8.85 -7.73 17.22
C GLU A 34 8.15 -7.42 18.55
N HIS A 35 7.29 -6.39 18.58
CA HIS A 35 6.58 -5.98 19.79
C HIS A 35 5.68 -7.09 20.36
N THR A 36 4.85 -7.69 19.49
CA THR A 36 3.85 -8.69 19.92
C THR A 36 4.48 -10.02 20.34
N SER A 37 5.67 -10.33 19.83
CA SER A 37 6.43 -11.53 20.23
C SER A 37 7.19 -11.33 21.54
N ALA A 38 7.75 -10.14 21.77
CA ALA A 38 8.51 -9.84 22.99
C ALA A 38 7.62 -9.56 24.21
N ARG A 39 6.43 -8.99 24.00
CA ARG A 39 5.53 -8.59 25.09
C ARG A 39 4.72 -9.77 25.62
N THR A 40 4.80 -10.03 26.92
CA THR A 40 4.01 -11.05 27.62
C THR A 40 2.92 -10.42 28.47
N GLN A 41 1.67 -10.86 28.30
CA GLN A 41 0.52 -10.48 29.11
C GLN A 41 -0.41 -11.67 29.30
N PHE A 42 -1.09 -11.73 30.46
CA PHE A 42 -1.97 -12.85 30.79
C PHE A 42 -1.29 -14.22 30.61
N GLY A 43 -0.02 -14.31 31.02
CA GLY A 43 0.75 -15.56 31.04
C GLY A 43 1.33 -16.03 29.71
N ARG A 44 1.21 -15.28 28.61
CA ARG A 44 1.82 -15.63 27.32
C ARG A 44 2.16 -14.42 26.46
N ALA A 45 2.94 -14.62 25.39
CA ALA A 45 3.21 -13.58 24.40
C ALA A 45 1.89 -13.04 23.80
N VAL A 46 1.80 -11.73 23.64
CA VAL A 46 0.60 -11.05 23.11
C VAL A 46 0.29 -11.52 21.67
N GLY A 47 1.31 -11.88 20.89
CA GLY A 47 1.14 -12.49 19.56
C GLY A 47 0.48 -13.88 19.54
N LYS A 48 0.19 -14.50 20.70
CA LYS A 48 -0.53 -15.79 20.79
C LYS A 48 -2.05 -15.64 20.94
N PHE A 49 -2.56 -14.41 21.01
CA PHE A 49 -4.00 -14.17 21.03
C PHE A 49 -4.52 -14.06 19.59
N GLN A 50 -5.60 -14.78 19.27
CA GLN A 50 -6.16 -14.84 17.91
C GLN A 50 -6.50 -13.46 17.33
N ALA A 51 -7.03 -12.55 18.16
CA ALA A 51 -7.33 -11.19 17.73
C ALA A 51 -6.07 -10.44 17.26
N VAL A 52 -4.93 -10.63 17.95
CA VAL A 52 -3.64 -10.05 17.55
C VAL A 52 -3.13 -10.73 16.29
N GLN A 53 -3.23 -12.06 16.21
CA GLN A 53 -2.82 -12.81 15.02
C GLN A 53 -3.60 -12.39 13.77
N ALA A 54 -4.90 -12.15 13.88
CA ALA A 54 -5.72 -11.64 12.78
C ALA A 54 -5.22 -10.27 12.32
N MET A 55 -4.97 -9.33 13.25
CA MET A 55 -4.44 -8.01 12.91
C MET A 55 -3.06 -8.07 12.25
N VAL A 56 -2.17 -8.95 12.73
CA VAL A 56 -0.84 -9.17 12.13
C VAL A 56 -0.97 -9.78 10.73
N ALA A 57 -1.88 -10.74 10.55
CA ALA A 57 -2.14 -11.36 9.26
C ALA A 57 -2.69 -10.34 8.26
N ASP A 58 -3.63 -9.48 8.66
CA ASP A 58 -4.14 -8.39 7.81
C ASP A 58 -3.01 -7.45 7.38
N ILE A 59 -2.14 -7.02 8.31
CA ILE A 59 -0.99 -6.15 7.97
C ILE A 59 -0.10 -6.82 6.94
N ALA A 60 0.19 -8.11 7.12
CA ALA A 60 1.05 -8.87 6.22
C ALA A 60 0.42 -9.06 4.84
N ALA A 61 -0.88 -9.40 4.79
CA ALA A 61 -1.62 -9.61 3.56
C ALA A 61 -1.71 -8.32 2.73
N GLU A 62 -2.10 -7.21 3.36
CA GLU A 62 -2.21 -5.90 2.72
C GLU A 62 -0.85 -5.41 2.21
N GLY A 63 0.20 -5.54 3.02
CA GLY A 63 1.56 -5.18 2.61
C GLY A 63 2.06 -6.02 1.43
N ALA A 64 1.80 -7.33 1.44
CA ALA A 64 2.17 -8.23 0.34
C ALA A 64 1.40 -7.92 -0.94
N LEU A 65 0.09 -7.62 -0.85
CA LEU A 65 -0.73 -7.22 -1.99
C LEU A 65 -0.23 -5.90 -2.61
N ALA A 66 0.02 -4.89 -1.78
CA ALA A 66 0.56 -3.61 -2.23
C ALA A 66 1.93 -3.78 -2.92
N ARG A 67 2.81 -4.61 -2.35
CA ARG A 67 4.12 -4.95 -2.94
C ARG A 67 3.96 -5.63 -4.30
N ALA A 68 3.11 -6.65 -4.39
CA ALA A 68 2.90 -7.41 -5.62
C ALA A 68 2.36 -6.50 -6.74
N ALA A 69 1.35 -5.67 -6.43
CA ALA A 69 0.78 -4.74 -7.40
C ALA A 69 1.81 -3.68 -7.86
N ALA A 70 2.62 -3.14 -6.93
CA ALA A 70 3.67 -2.18 -7.28
C ALA A 70 4.76 -2.80 -8.16
N ASN A 71 5.20 -4.04 -7.87
CA ASN A 71 6.17 -4.74 -8.69
C ASN A 71 5.63 -5.05 -10.09
N ALA A 72 4.37 -5.49 -10.20
CA ALA A 72 3.72 -5.71 -11.50
C ALA A 72 3.66 -4.41 -12.32
N ALA A 73 3.33 -3.29 -11.68
CA ALA A 73 3.32 -1.99 -12.34
C ALA A 73 4.70 -1.52 -12.80
N VAL A 74 5.78 -1.85 -12.07
CA VAL A 74 7.16 -1.62 -12.54
C VAL A 74 7.42 -2.41 -13.82
N SER A 75 7.18 -3.73 -13.81
CA SER A 75 7.43 -4.58 -14.98
C SER A 75 6.65 -4.12 -16.22
N ILE A 76 5.36 -3.80 -16.05
CA ILE A 76 4.51 -3.32 -17.16
C ILE A 76 4.98 -1.95 -17.66
N ALA A 77 5.40 -1.04 -16.77
CA ALA A 77 5.92 0.26 -17.18
C ALA A 77 7.29 0.16 -17.88
N GLU A 78 8.13 -0.80 -17.50
CA GLU A 78 9.40 -1.11 -18.19
C GLU A 78 9.15 -1.68 -19.59
N GLU A 79 8.16 -2.57 -19.74
CA GLU A 79 7.83 -3.21 -21.02
C GLU A 79 7.14 -2.27 -22.01
N HIS A 80 6.12 -1.52 -21.56
CA HIS A 80 5.25 -0.73 -22.44
C HIS A 80 5.48 0.78 -22.37
N GLY A 81 6.27 1.25 -21.41
CA GLY A 81 6.48 2.68 -21.14
C GLY A 81 5.30 3.34 -20.41
N PHE A 82 5.60 4.40 -19.64
CA PHE A 82 4.60 5.11 -18.82
C PHE A 82 3.47 5.80 -19.61
N GLY A 83 3.66 6.01 -20.92
CA GLY A 83 2.62 6.58 -21.80
C GLY A 83 1.51 5.59 -22.15
N SER A 84 1.75 4.28 -22.03
CA SER A 84 0.81 3.23 -22.43
C SER A 84 -0.45 3.16 -21.55
N SER A 85 -1.52 2.58 -22.09
CA SER A 85 -2.75 2.28 -21.34
C SER A 85 -2.51 1.22 -20.27
N GLU A 86 -1.65 0.26 -20.57
CA GLU A 86 -1.26 -0.89 -19.77
C GLU A 86 -0.52 -0.42 -18.51
N ALA A 87 0.50 0.45 -18.68
CA ALA A 87 1.18 1.08 -17.55
C ALA A 87 0.22 1.99 -16.75
N GLY A 88 -0.68 2.70 -17.44
CA GLY A 88 -1.70 3.52 -16.78
C GLY A 88 -2.59 2.73 -15.83
N PHE A 89 -3.10 1.57 -16.28
CA PHE A 89 -3.91 0.67 -15.48
C PHE A 89 -3.11 0.06 -14.32
N ALA A 90 -1.92 -0.45 -14.60
CA ALA A 90 -1.09 -1.10 -13.58
C ALA A 90 -0.66 -0.13 -12.46
N VAL A 91 -0.30 1.11 -12.81
CA VAL A 91 0.02 2.15 -11.82
C VAL A 91 -1.21 2.52 -10.99
N ALA A 92 -2.38 2.64 -11.61
CA ALA A 92 -3.63 2.90 -10.88
C ALA A 92 -3.93 1.77 -9.88
N ALA A 93 -3.77 0.51 -10.29
CA ALA A 93 -3.96 -0.65 -9.42
C ALA A 93 -2.97 -0.66 -8.26
N ALA A 94 -1.68 -0.45 -8.54
CA ALA A 94 -0.64 -0.39 -7.52
C ALA A 94 -0.90 0.71 -6.48
N LYS A 95 -1.25 1.93 -6.93
CA LYS A 95 -1.50 3.06 -6.05
C LYS A 95 -2.78 2.87 -5.24
N SER A 96 -3.86 2.38 -5.84
CA SER A 96 -5.10 2.04 -5.15
C SER A 96 -4.88 0.99 -4.05
N CYS A 97 -4.22 -0.14 -4.37
CA CYS A 97 -3.89 -1.18 -3.41
C CYS A 97 -3.08 -0.63 -2.23
N ALA A 98 -2.01 0.13 -2.50
CA ALA A 98 -1.20 0.73 -1.44
C ALA A 98 -1.99 1.71 -0.56
N ASP A 99 -2.88 2.50 -1.16
CA ASP A 99 -3.66 3.52 -0.45
C ASP A 99 -4.74 2.94 0.46
N HIS A 100 -5.38 1.84 0.05
CA HIS A 100 -6.32 1.08 0.86
C HIS A 100 -5.58 0.33 1.98
N ALA A 101 -4.51 -0.37 1.63
CA ALA A 101 -3.65 -1.09 2.58
C ALA A 101 -3.14 -0.19 3.71
N ALA A 102 -2.76 1.05 3.41
CA ALA A 102 -2.26 1.99 4.42
C ALA A 102 -3.24 2.21 5.58
N SER A 103 -4.55 2.22 5.32
CA SER A 103 -5.55 2.42 6.37
C SER A 103 -5.63 1.22 7.32
N VAL A 104 -5.60 0.01 6.76
CA VAL A 104 -5.62 -1.24 7.52
C VAL A 104 -4.34 -1.40 8.33
N VAL A 105 -3.19 -1.20 7.68
CA VAL A 105 -1.87 -1.34 8.29
C VAL A 105 -1.69 -0.38 9.46
N VAL A 106 -2.01 0.90 9.28
CA VAL A 106 -1.88 1.91 10.34
C VAL A 106 -2.76 1.57 11.54
N ARG A 107 -4.05 1.27 11.31
CA ARG A 107 -5.00 0.95 12.39
C ARG A 107 -4.56 -0.27 13.17
N ASN A 108 -4.27 -1.37 12.47
CA ASN A 108 -3.95 -2.64 13.10
C ASN A 108 -2.60 -2.58 13.82
N ALA A 109 -1.60 -1.86 13.27
CA ALA A 109 -0.30 -1.71 13.92
C ALA A 109 -0.39 -0.95 15.24
N HIS A 110 -1.11 0.18 15.27
CA HIS A 110 -1.34 0.93 16.51
C HIS A 110 -2.10 0.11 17.55
N GLN A 111 -3.08 -0.68 17.11
CA GLN A 111 -3.82 -1.57 18.01
C GLN A 111 -2.93 -2.68 18.60
N CYS A 112 -2.03 -3.27 17.80
CA CYS A 112 -1.09 -4.28 18.26
C CYS A 112 -0.06 -3.74 19.27
N LEU A 113 0.43 -2.52 19.07
CA LEU A 113 1.40 -1.89 19.99
C LEU A 113 0.70 -1.31 21.24
N GLY A 114 -0.55 -0.89 21.12
CA GLY A 114 -1.27 -0.18 22.16
C GLY A 114 -0.64 1.19 22.45
N ALA A 115 -0.65 1.62 23.71
CA ALA A 115 -0.24 2.98 24.09
C ALA A 115 1.15 3.39 23.56
N ILE A 116 2.15 2.50 23.59
CA ILE A 116 3.52 2.81 23.14
C ILE A 116 3.56 3.19 21.65
N GLY A 117 2.65 2.67 20.83
CA GLY A 117 2.56 2.97 19.40
C GLY A 117 2.21 4.43 19.10
N PHE A 118 1.58 5.13 20.06
CA PHE A 118 1.21 6.54 19.96
C PHE A 118 2.26 7.50 20.53
N THR A 119 3.33 6.98 21.13
CA THR A 119 4.37 7.76 21.78
C THR A 119 5.51 8.11 20.80
N ARG A 120 6.38 9.06 21.19
CA ARG A 120 7.56 9.42 20.38
C ARG A 120 8.74 8.47 20.59
N GLU A 121 8.68 7.67 21.65
CA GLU A 121 9.66 6.69 22.08
C GLU A 121 9.72 5.49 21.15
N HIS A 122 8.60 5.17 20.48
CA HIS A 122 8.54 4.15 19.44
C HIS A 122 8.51 4.77 18.05
N GLU A 123 9.25 4.22 17.10
CA GLU A 123 9.33 4.76 15.74
C GLU A 123 8.10 4.49 14.85
N LEU A 124 7.03 3.85 15.38
CA LEU A 124 5.87 3.44 14.57
C LEU A 124 5.20 4.65 13.94
N HIS A 125 5.13 5.77 14.67
CA HIS A 125 4.54 7.01 14.20
C HIS A 125 5.24 7.55 12.94
N ARG A 126 6.55 7.35 12.78
CA ARG A 126 7.30 7.83 11.60
C ARG A 126 6.81 7.14 10.33
N HIS A 127 6.59 5.83 10.42
CA HIS A 127 6.12 5.02 9.30
C HIS A 127 4.62 5.25 9.04
N THR A 128 3.80 5.23 10.09
CA THR A 128 2.34 5.39 9.94
C THR A 128 1.95 6.80 9.48
N ASN A 129 2.63 7.85 9.94
CA ASN A 129 2.41 9.21 9.43
C ASN A 129 2.81 9.35 7.95
N SER A 130 3.91 8.72 7.55
CA SER A 130 4.34 8.71 6.15
C SER A 130 3.32 8.02 5.25
N LEU A 131 2.82 6.84 5.67
CA LEU A 131 1.76 6.13 4.96
C LEU A 131 0.52 7.00 4.79
N LEU A 132 0.06 7.67 5.86
CA LEU A 132 -1.11 8.53 5.80
C LEU A 132 -0.92 9.75 4.89
N ALA A 133 0.26 10.38 4.91
CA ALA A 133 0.57 11.53 4.06
C ALA A 133 0.55 11.16 2.57
N TRP A 134 1.20 10.04 2.22
CA TRP A 134 1.40 9.61 0.84
C TRP A 134 0.12 9.16 0.12
N ARG A 135 -0.96 8.87 0.86
CA ARG A 135 -2.28 8.50 0.28
C ARG A 135 -2.89 9.56 -0.63
N SER A 136 -2.50 10.81 -0.45
CA SER A 136 -3.01 11.94 -1.24
C SER A 136 -2.00 12.49 -2.26
N GLU A 137 -0.77 11.98 -2.25
CA GLU A 137 0.26 12.42 -3.17
C GLU A 137 0.15 11.72 -4.53
N TYR A 138 0.34 12.49 -5.60
CA TYR A 138 0.23 12.04 -6.98
C TYR A 138 -1.12 11.38 -7.29
N GLY A 139 -2.20 11.96 -6.79
CA GLY A 139 -3.55 11.45 -6.93
C GLY A 139 -4.04 10.77 -5.65
N SER A 140 -5.28 11.06 -5.29
CA SER A 140 -5.94 10.45 -4.13
C SER A 140 -6.39 9.02 -4.43
N VAL A 141 -6.71 8.27 -3.38
CA VAL A 141 -7.33 6.94 -3.48
C VAL A 141 -8.52 6.96 -4.44
N ARG A 142 -9.42 7.93 -4.25
CA ARG A 142 -10.61 8.10 -5.09
C ARG A 142 -10.26 8.32 -6.57
N TYR A 143 -9.24 9.13 -6.84
CA TYR A 143 -8.81 9.40 -8.21
C TYR A 143 -8.34 8.12 -8.91
N TRP A 144 -7.55 7.29 -8.22
CA TRP A 144 -7.05 6.04 -8.79
C TRP A 144 -8.12 4.95 -8.88
N ASP A 145 -9.05 4.89 -7.92
CA ASP A 145 -10.22 4.00 -7.99
C ASP A 145 -11.13 4.37 -9.18
N GLU A 146 -11.39 5.67 -9.40
CA GLU A 146 -12.16 6.14 -10.56
C GLU A 146 -11.45 5.82 -11.89
N ALA A 147 -10.12 5.93 -11.93
CA ALA A 147 -9.33 5.55 -13.11
C ALA A 147 -9.43 4.04 -13.42
N LEU A 148 -9.41 3.18 -12.39
CA LEU A 148 -9.60 1.73 -12.54
C LEU A 148 -11.00 1.38 -13.05
N VAL A 149 -12.03 2.03 -12.49
CA VAL A 149 -13.42 1.84 -12.95
C VAL A 149 -13.58 2.28 -14.40
N ALA A 150 -13.01 3.42 -14.78
CA ALA A 150 -13.04 3.91 -16.15
C ALA A 150 -12.33 2.95 -17.12
N ALA A 151 -11.18 2.41 -16.74
CA ALA A 151 -10.47 1.41 -17.54
C ALA A 151 -11.28 0.11 -17.70
N ALA A 152 -11.93 -0.36 -16.64
CA ALA A 152 -12.76 -1.55 -16.68
C ALA A 152 -14.03 -1.39 -17.55
N ALA A 153 -14.57 -0.18 -17.60
CA ALA A 153 -15.74 0.19 -18.40
C ALA A 153 -15.43 0.49 -19.88
N GLY A 154 -14.15 0.55 -20.26
CA GLY A 154 -13.72 0.84 -21.63
C GLY A 154 -13.98 -0.33 -22.59
N GLU A 155 -13.91 -0.05 -23.90
CA GLU A 155 -14.22 -1.02 -24.96
C GLU A 155 -13.34 -2.28 -24.95
N ARG A 156 -12.09 -2.18 -24.47
CA ARG A 156 -11.21 -3.35 -24.29
C ARG A 156 -11.68 -4.28 -23.16
N GLY A 157 -12.48 -3.77 -22.22
CA GLY A 157 -12.85 -4.47 -20.98
C GLY A 157 -11.66 -4.71 -20.05
N LEU A 158 -11.95 -5.28 -18.88
CA LEU A 158 -10.95 -5.56 -17.84
C LEU A 158 -10.01 -6.72 -18.20
N TRP A 159 -10.51 -7.73 -18.92
CA TRP A 159 -9.80 -9.01 -19.03
C TRP A 159 -8.44 -8.95 -19.73
N PRO A 160 -8.32 -8.26 -20.87
CA PRO A 160 -7.03 -8.11 -21.55
C PRO A 160 -5.97 -7.36 -20.72
N LEU A 161 -6.39 -6.51 -19.78
CA LEU A 161 -5.47 -5.76 -18.92
C LEU A 161 -4.90 -6.61 -17.77
N ILE A 162 -5.54 -7.73 -17.45
CA ILE A 162 -5.11 -8.64 -16.36
C ILE A 162 -4.43 -9.89 -16.94
N ALA A 163 -4.89 -10.39 -18.08
CA ALA A 163 -4.43 -11.68 -18.63
C ALA A 163 -3.15 -11.60 -19.49
N GLY A 164 -2.78 -10.39 -19.97
CA GLY A 164 -1.70 -10.22 -20.95
C GLY A 164 -2.15 -10.50 -22.38
#